data_AF-A0A7K2LVM5-F1
#
_entry.id   AF-A0A7K2LVM5-F1
#
_cell.length_a   1.000
_cell.length_b   1.000
_cell.length_c   1.000
_cell.angle_alpha   90.00
_cell.angle_beta   90.00
_cell.angle_gamma   90.00
#
_symmetry.space_group_name_H-M   'P 1'
#
loop_
_entity.id
_entity.type
_entity.pdbx_description
1 polymer ?
#
loop_
_entity_poly.entity_id
_entity_poly.type
_entity_poly.pdbx_seq_one_letter_code
_entity_poly.pdbx_strand_id
1 'polypeptide(L)'
;MVETRGGEPDDGAAEVLDRPLPDGVRRRVVQIVADAFGRLTVAELPAQLRQYARFAPNRRAKFAGNAMAAALEGDTLFRQRVGEKFKEAEPELSGALDSGSPPPAADPLDVAAAAYVLRPPGWVKLVTAAGEEVQRAHAERVEEESRAELERLRAELAAAREQTRTETERLRAELDSARKEAEALHRKLRAAHSDVKRG
;
A
#
# COMPACT_ATOMS: atom_id res chain seq x y z
N MET A 1 -5.85 51.34 3.50
CA MET A 1 -4.57 50.75 3.94
C MET A 1 -4.84 50.03 5.23
N VAL A 2 -5.07 48.71 5.16
CA VAL A 2 -5.31 47.86 6.33
C VAL A 2 -4.01 47.12 6.57
N GLU A 3 -3.33 47.46 7.67
CA GLU A 3 -2.14 46.78 8.15
C GLU A 3 -2.55 45.38 8.65
N THR A 4 -2.27 44.36 7.86
CA THR A 4 -2.33 42.98 8.32
C THR A 4 -1.11 42.75 9.21
N ARG A 5 -1.32 42.76 10.53
CA ARG A 5 -0.33 42.33 11.53
C ARG A 5 0.15 40.92 11.17
N GLY A 6 1.48 40.80 11.09
CA GLY A 6 2.18 39.56 10.86
C GLY A 6 1.78 38.50 11.89
N GLY A 7 1.56 37.28 11.41
CA GLY A 7 1.50 36.11 12.27
C GLY A 7 2.88 35.90 12.88
N GLU A 8 2.95 35.99 14.19
CA GLU A 8 4.13 35.61 14.96
C GLU A 8 4.44 34.12 14.70
N PRO A 9 5.73 33.74 14.57
CA PRO A 9 6.13 32.35 14.52
C PRO A 9 5.84 31.72 15.87
N ASP A 10 4.95 30.73 15.88
CA ASP A 10 4.66 29.92 17.07
C ASP A 10 5.97 29.31 17.60
N ASP A 11 6.26 29.66 18.84
CA ASP A 11 7.57 29.61 19.48
C ASP A 11 7.79 28.21 20.05
N GLY A 12 8.66 27.42 19.39
CA GLY A 12 9.54 26.44 20.04
C GLY A 12 8.94 25.38 20.98
N ALA A 13 7.64 25.13 20.99
CA ALA A 13 7.08 23.95 21.62
C ALA A 13 7.75 22.73 20.98
N ALA A 14 8.32 21.84 21.81
CA ALA A 14 8.98 20.64 21.31
C ALA A 14 7.98 19.89 20.42
N GLU A 15 8.16 20.01 19.10
CA GLU A 15 7.26 19.38 18.15
C GLU A 15 7.31 17.88 18.39
N VAL A 16 6.16 17.32 18.81
CA VAL A 16 5.99 15.90 19.08
C VAL A 16 4.99 15.35 18.06
N LEU A 17 5.26 14.16 17.56
CA LEU A 17 4.34 13.45 16.69
C LEU A 17 3.40 12.60 17.55
N ASP A 18 2.12 12.97 17.58
CA ASP A 18 1.11 12.32 18.43
C ASP A 18 0.62 10.96 17.88
N ARG A 19 1.03 10.59 16.66
CA ARG A 19 0.64 9.36 15.98
C ARG A 19 1.86 8.56 15.51
N PRO A 20 1.76 7.24 15.36
CA PRO A 20 2.84 6.45 14.77
C PRO A 20 3.24 6.98 13.40
N LEU A 21 4.52 6.81 13.05
CA LEU A 21 5.03 7.13 11.73
C LEU A 21 4.27 6.37 10.64
N PRO A 22 3.83 7.04 9.56
CA PRO A 22 3.30 6.36 8.38
C PRO A 22 4.30 5.33 7.85
N ASP A 23 3.83 4.15 7.41
CA ASP A 23 4.71 3.04 7.03
C ASP A 23 5.70 3.40 5.90
N GLY A 24 5.27 4.20 4.93
CA GLY A 24 6.15 4.70 3.86
C GLY A 24 7.30 5.55 4.41
N VAL A 25 6.99 6.48 5.32
CA VAL A 25 7.99 7.33 5.97
C VAL A 25 8.92 6.49 6.86
N ARG A 26 8.37 5.55 7.64
CA ARG A 26 9.16 4.64 8.49
C ARG A 26 10.19 3.85 7.68
N ARG A 27 9.83 3.35 6.50
CA ARG A 27 10.78 2.63 5.61
C ARG A 27 11.92 3.54 5.15
N ARG A 28 11.61 4.77 4.72
CA ARG A 28 12.63 5.75 4.32
C ARG A 28 13.54 6.16 5.49
N VAL A 29 12.97 6.35 6.68
CA VAL A 29 13.75 6.61 7.91
C VAL A 29 14.72 5.47 8.21
N VAL A 30 14.27 4.22 8.13
CA VAL A 30 15.15 3.05 8.33
C VAL A 30 16.27 3.02 7.28
N GLN A 31 15.99 3.41 6.03
CA GLN A 31 17.01 3.50 4.99
C GLN A 31 18.07 4.55 5.32
N ILE A 32 17.66 5.77 5.71
CA ILE A 32 18.57 6.84 6.15
C ILE A 32 19.46 6.34 7.31
N VAL A 33 18.86 5.67 8.30
CA VAL A 33 19.61 5.12 9.43
C VAL A 33 20.58 4.04 8.97
N ALA A 34 20.18 3.14 8.06
CA ALA A 34 21.04 2.07 7.56
C ALA A 34 22.25 2.61 6.77
N ASP A 35 22.06 3.68 6.00
CA ASP A 35 23.13 4.35 5.26
C ASP A 35 24.09 5.08 6.20
N ALA A 36 23.57 5.80 7.19
CA ALA A 36 24.37 6.40 8.26
C ALA A 36 25.13 5.33 9.06
N PHE A 37 24.53 4.16 9.31
CA PHE A 37 25.15 3.02 9.98
C PHE A 37 26.45 2.58 9.31
N GLY A 38 26.54 2.69 7.97
CA GLY A 38 27.76 2.39 7.22
C GLY A 38 28.92 3.33 7.53
N ARG A 39 28.63 4.54 8.01
CA ARG A 39 29.58 5.63 8.26
C ARG A 39 29.89 5.83 9.75
N LEU A 40 29.17 5.15 10.64
CA LEU A 40 29.36 5.20 12.09
C LEU A 40 30.24 4.04 12.58
N THR A 41 31.08 4.33 13.57
CA THR A 41 31.86 3.33 14.30
C THR A 41 31.00 2.57 15.30
N VAL A 42 31.44 1.38 15.72
CA VAL A 42 30.70 0.54 16.69
C VAL A 42 30.50 1.24 18.04
N ALA A 43 31.43 2.13 18.43
CA ALA A 43 31.35 2.90 19.67
C ALA A 43 30.24 3.97 19.62
N GLU A 44 29.94 4.50 18.44
CA GLU A 44 28.89 5.51 18.23
C GLU A 44 27.49 4.91 18.17
N LEU A 45 27.39 3.59 18.05
CA LEU A 45 26.12 2.87 17.97
C LEU A 45 25.53 2.54 19.36
N PRO A 46 24.20 2.71 19.51
CA PRO A 46 23.45 2.17 20.64
C PRO A 46 23.71 0.68 20.84
N ALA A 47 23.74 0.23 22.10
CA ALA A 47 24.14 -1.13 22.46
C ALA A 47 23.33 -2.21 21.73
N GLN A 48 22.01 -2.01 21.61
CA GLN A 48 21.08 -2.90 20.92
C GLN A 48 21.36 -3.05 19.42
N LEU A 49 22.02 -2.05 18.83
CA LEU A 49 22.32 -2.01 17.40
C LEU A 49 23.68 -2.63 17.04
N ARG A 50 24.64 -2.70 17.97
CA ARG A 50 26.02 -3.15 17.70
C ARG A 50 26.10 -4.54 17.07
N GLN A 51 25.22 -5.46 17.45
CA GLN A 51 25.15 -6.82 16.90
C GLN A 51 24.88 -6.86 15.38
N TYR A 52 24.27 -5.81 14.82
CA TYR A 52 23.94 -5.70 13.40
C TYR A 52 25.06 -5.05 12.59
N ALA A 53 26.11 -4.50 13.23
CA ALA A 53 27.24 -3.87 12.53
C ALA A 53 28.03 -4.85 11.65
N ARG A 54 28.05 -6.13 12.02
CA ARG A 54 28.67 -7.19 11.21
C ARG A 54 27.90 -7.54 9.93
N PHE A 55 26.65 -7.12 9.79
CA PHE A 55 25.84 -7.44 8.61
C PHE A 55 26.22 -6.55 7.43
N ALA A 56 26.10 -7.07 6.21
CA ALA A 56 26.20 -6.29 4.98
C ALA A 56 25.08 -5.22 4.92
N PRO A 57 25.30 -4.07 4.25
CA PRO A 57 24.34 -2.96 4.20
C PRO A 57 22.90 -3.39 3.89
N ASN A 58 22.69 -4.15 2.80
CA ASN A 58 21.37 -4.63 2.37
C ASN A 58 20.66 -5.51 3.43
N ARG A 59 21.42 -6.19 4.29
CA ARG A 59 20.87 -7.02 5.36
C ARG A 59 20.55 -6.20 6.62
N ARG A 60 21.27 -5.10 6.87
CA ARG A 60 21.03 -4.26 8.06
C ARG A 60 19.62 -3.68 8.07
N ALA A 61 19.19 -3.05 6.98
CA ALA A 61 17.83 -2.51 6.88
C ALA A 61 16.76 -3.61 7.07
N LYS A 62 16.97 -4.78 6.47
CA LYS A 62 16.03 -5.91 6.55
C LYS A 62 15.91 -6.52 7.95
N PHE A 63 17.03 -6.75 8.65
CA PHE A 63 17.04 -7.49 9.91
C PHE A 63 17.08 -6.58 11.15
N ALA A 64 17.53 -5.34 11.01
CA ALA A 64 17.65 -4.37 12.11
C ALA A 64 16.64 -3.23 12.03
N GLY A 65 15.77 -3.19 11.01
CA GLY A 65 14.89 -2.03 10.76
C GLY A 65 14.04 -1.60 11.96
N ASN A 66 13.44 -2.55 12.68
CA ASN A 66 12.66 -2.23 13.90
C ASN A 66 13.54 -1.65 15.01
N ALA A 67 14.72 -2.25 15.23
CA ALA A 67 15.66 -1.76 16.24
C ALA A 67 16.23 -0.39 15.87
N MET A 68 16.47 -0.13 14.58
CA MET A 68 16.92 1.16 14.06
C MET A 68 15.87 2.25 14.28
N ALA A 69 14.60 1.98 13.96
CA ALA A 69 13.51 2.91 14.18
C ALA A 69 13.34 3.25 15.67
N ALA A 70 13.30 2.23 16.53
CA ALA A 70 13.17 2.41 17.97
C ALA A 70 14.35 3.17 18.59
N ALA A 71 15.58 2.88 18.13
CA ALA A 71 16.76 3.61 18.58
C ALA A 71 16.71 5.08 18.18
N LEU A 72 16.26 5.40 16.95
CA LEU A 72 16.17 6.77 16.47
C LEU A 72 15.13 7.61 17.23
N GLU A 73 14.03 6.97 17.65
CA GLU A 73 12.97 7.58 18.45
C GLU A 73 13.43 7.85 19.89
N GLY A 74 14.06 6.85 20.54
CA GLY A 74 14.42 6.93 21.96
C GLY A 74 15.79 7.54 22.28
N ASP A 75 16.73 7.58 21.34
CA ASP A 75 18.10 8.07 21.56
C ASP A 75 18.39 9.33 20.73
N THR A 76 18.32 10.48 21.40
CA THR A 76 18.57 11.80 20.78
C THR A 76 20.00 11.94 20.25
N LEU A 77 20.99 11.40 20.94
CA LEU A 77 22.38 11.51 20.51
C LEU A 77 22.63 10.66 19.26
N PHE A 78 22.05 9.46 19.20
CA PHE A 78 22.09 8.63 18.00
C PHE A 78 21.40 9.31 16.83
N ARG A 79 20.21 9.91 17.03
CA ARG A 79 19.51 10.67 15.99
C ARG A 79 20.34 11.86 15.47
N GLN A 80 21.00 12.60 16.36
CA GLN A 80 21.88 13.70 15.96
C GLN A 80 23.03 13.20 15.07
N ARG A 81 23.70 12.12 15.45
CA ARG A 81 24.76 11.50 14.63
C ARG A 81 24.25 11.04 13.26
N VAL A 82 23.07 10.40 13.22
CA VAL A 82 22.43 10.02 11.95
C VAL A 82 22.12 11.27 11.11
N GLY A 83 21.62 12.33 11.74
CA GLY A 83 21.35 13.61 11.11
C GLY A 83 22.60 14.26 10.51
N GLU A 84 23.72 14.25 11.22
CA GLU A 84 25.02 14.73 10.70
C GLU A 84 25.44 13.95 9.45
N LYS A 85 25.36 12.61 9.50
CA LYS A 85 25.68 11.76 8.33
C LYS A 85 24.72 11.93 7.17
N PHE A 86 23.46 12.26 7.46
CA PHE A 86 22.50 12.62 6.43
C PHE A 86 22.82 13.97 5.80
N LYS A 87 23.15 15.00 6.60
CA LYS A 87 23.56 16.34 6.09
C LYS A 87 24.80 16.26 5.20
N GLU A 88 25.76 15.39 5.54
CA GLU A 88 26.93 15.12 4.70
C GLU A 88 26.57 14.42 3.38
N ALA A 89 25.58 13.53 3.38
CA ALA A 89 25.15 12.79 2.19
C ALA A 89 24.26 13.62 1.26
N GLU A 90 23.34 14.41 1.83
CA GLU A 90 22.28 15.13 1.14
C GLU A 90 22.24 16.60 1.60
N PRO A 91 23.29 17.40 1.27
CA PRO A 91 23.40 18.77 1.74
C PRO A 91 22.30 19.68 1.16
N GLU A 92 21.88 19.45 -0.08
CA GLU A 92 20.85 20.25 -0.75
C GLU A 92 19.49 20.10 -0.08
N LEU A 93 19.04 18.86 0.17
CA LEU A 93 17.77 18.60 0.84
C LEU A 93 17.79 19.09 2.29
N SER A 94 18.92 18.92 2.97
CA SER A 94 19.08 19.39 4.35
C SER A 94 18.99 20.92 4.43
N GLY A 95 19.66 21.65 3.52
CA GLY A 95 19.59 23.11 3.48
C GLY A 95 18.20 23.64 3.08
N ALA A 96 17.50 22.94 2.19
CA ALA A 96 16.13 23.26 1.82
C ALA A 96 15.15 23.08 2.99
N LEU A 97 15.35 22.04 3.81
CA LEU A 97 14.57 21.81 5.02
C LEU A 97 14.87 22.83 6.11
N ASP A 98 16.14 23.16 6.32
CA ASP A 98 16.56 24.18 7.31
C ASP A 98 16.04 25.58 6.93
N SER A 99 15.84 25.87 5.64
CA SER A 99 15.22 27.11 5.14
C SER A 99 13.68 27.07 5.07
N GLY A 100 13.05 25.96 5.47
CA GLY A 100 11.59 25.80 5.50
C GLY A 100 10.92 25.67 4.12
N SER A 101 11.70 25.46 3.06
CA SER A 101 11.21 25.35 1.69
C SER A 101 11.76 24.08 1.03
N PRO A 102 11.18 22.90 1.29
CA PRO A 102 11.61 21.67 0.64
C PRO A 102 11.48 21.77 -0.89
N PRO A 103 12.37 21.14 -1.67
CA PRO A 103 12.34 21.26 -3.13
C PRO A 103 11.03 20.66 -3.70
N PRO A 104 10.32 21.34 -4.61
CA PRO A 104 9.04 20.85 -5.16
C PRO A 104 9.14 19.50 -5.89
N ALA A 105 10.33 19.15 -6.37
CA ALA A 105 10.60 17.91 -7.10
C ALA A 105 11.03 16.74 -6.21
N ALA A 106 11.24 16.95 -4.90
CA ALA A 106 11.63 15.88 -3.99
C ALA A 106 10.44 14.97 -3.68
N ASP A 107 10.69 13.66 -3.52
CA ASP A 107 9.67 12.71 -3.07
C ASP A 107 9.18 13.14 -1.66
N PRO A 108 7.86 13.38 -1.46
CA PRO A 108 7.31 13.75 -0.16
C PRO A 108 7.68 12.79 0.97
N LEU A 109 7.87 11.50 0.67
CA LEU A 109 8.31 10.51 1.65
C LEU A 109 9.75 10.73 2.10
N ASP A 110 10.64 11.12 1.18
CA ASP A 110 12.04 11.42 1.49
C ASP A 110 12.16 12.74 2.26
N VAL A 111 11.37 13.75 1.89
CA VAL A 111 11.25 15.02 2.63
C VAL A 111 10.79 14.77 4.07
N ALA A 112 9.72 13.98 4.25
CA ALA A 112 9.20 13.62 5.57
C ALA A 112 10.20 12.82 6.40
N ALA A 113 10.91 11.86 5.80
CA ALA A 113 11.90 11.06 6.50
C ALA A 113 13.11 11.90 6.93
N ALA A 114 13.60 12.78 6.06
CA ALA A 114 14.65 13.73 6.37
C ALA A 114 14.22 14.70 7.49
N ALA A 115 13.01 15.25 7.41
CA ALA A 115 12.44 16.10 8.46
C ALA A 115 12.32 15.35 9.80
N TYR A 116 11.93 14.07 9.78
CA TYR A 116 11.87 13.24 10.99
C TYR A 116 13.25 13.06 11.65
N VAL A 117 14.31 12.89 10.85
CA VAL A 117 15.68 12.73 11.37
C VAL A 117 16.24 14.07 11.86
N LEU A 118 16.12 15.13 11.04
CA LEU A 118 16.78 16.42 11.27
C LEU A 118 16.05 17.32 12.27
N ARG A 119 14.74 17.12 12.47
CA ARG A 119 13.88 17.93 13.35
C ARG A 119 13.96 19.45 13.08
N PRO A 120 13.90 19.94 11.82
CA PRO A 120 13.74 21.36 11.57
C PRO A 120 12.37 21.85 12.11
N PRO A 121 12.17 23.17 12.28
CA PRO A 121 10.85 23.72 12.59
C PRO A 121 9.81 23.27 11.55
N GLY A 122 8.65 22.83 12.01
CA GLY A 122 7.54 22.34 11.20
C GLY A 122 7.64 20.89 10.74
N TRP A 123 8.62 20.11 11.23
CA TRP A 123 8.84 18.73 10.78
C TRP A 123 7.61 17.83 10.98
N VAL A 124 6.80 18.05 12.03
CA VAL A 124 5.59 17.24 12.28
C VAL A 124 4.57 17.43 11.16
N LYS A 125 4.45 18.64 10.61
CA LYS A 125 3.54 18.95 9.50
C LYS A 125 3.99 18.24 8.22
N LEU A 126 5.30 18.22 7.94
CA LEU A 126 5.86 17.52 6.78
C LEU A 126 5.61 16.01 6.84
N VAL A 127 5.84 15.39 8.00
CA VAL A 127 5.58 13.95 8.21
C VAL A 127 4.10 13.62 8.09
N THR A 128 3.25 14.49 8.65
CA THR A 128 1.79 14.38 8.59
C THR A 128 1.27 14.46 7.16
N ALA A 129 1.68 15.48 6.40
CA ALA A 129 1.25 15.68 5.03
C ALA A 129 1.67 14.53 4.12
N ALA A 130 2.91 14.04 4.24
CA ALA A 130 3.37 12.89 3.47
C ALA A 130 2.60 11.60 3.82
N GLY A 131 2.26 11.41 5.10
CA GLY A 131 1.42 10.30 5.54
C GLY A 131 0.02 10.33 4.93
N GLU A 132 -0.60 11.50 4.91
CA GLU A 132 -1.94 11.71 4.34
C GLU A 132 -1.95 11.50 2.83
N GLU A 133 -0.93 11.98 2.13
CA GLU A 133 -0.79 11.76 0.69
C GLU A 133 -0.70 10.27 0.33
N VAL A 134 0.16 9.52 1.03
CA VAL A 134 0.30 8.08 0.80
C VAL A 134 -0.99 7.33 1.12
N GLN A 135 -1.70 7.74 2.18
CA GLN A 135 -2.96 7.13 2.55
C GLN A 135 -4.04 7.38 1.48
N ARG A 136 -4.11 8.59 0.93
CA ARG A 136 -5.02 8.92 -0.18
C ARG A 136 -4.72 8.09 -1.42
N ALA A 137 -3.47 8.08 -1.87
CA ALA A 137 -3.07 7.30 -3.05
C ALA A 137 -3.27 5.78 -2.87
N HIS A 138 -3.19 5.28 -1.64
CA HIS A 138 -3.53 3.89 -1.34
C HIS A 138 -5.04 3.65 -1.41
N ALA A 139 -5.84 4.53 -0.81
CA ALA A 139 -7.30 4.42 -0.84
C ALA A 139 -7.83 4.46 -2.29
N GLU A 140 -7.33 5.37 -3.12
CA GLU A 140 -7.69 5.48 -4.53
C GLU A 140 -7.39 4.20 -5.32
N ARG A 141 -6.21 3.60 -5.12
CA ARG A 141 -5.86 2.32 -5.75
C ARG A 141 -6.75 1.18 -5.30
N VAL A 142 -7.01 1.06 -4.01
CA VAL A 142 -7.92 0.02 -3.47
C VAL A 142 -9.32 0.20 -4.03
N GLU A 143 -9.81 1.44 -4.16
CA GLU A 143 -11.10 1.72 -4.79
C GLU A 143 -11.12 1.32 -6.26
N GLU A 144 -10.07 1.65 -7.03
CA GLU A 144 -9.98 1.28 -8.45
C GLU A 144 -9.94 -0.24 -8.64
N GLU A 145 -9.11 -0.94 -7.88
CA GLU A 145 -9.03 -2.41 -7.87
C GLU A 145 -10.37 -3.04 -7.50
N SER A 146 -11.03 -2.51 -6.46
CA SER A 146 -12.36 -2.97 -6.03
C SER A 146 -13.42 -2.74 -7.10
N ARG A 147 -13.39 -1.60 -7.81
CA ARG A 147 -14.31 -1.32 -8.92
C ARG A 147 -14.05 -2.26 -10.10
N ALA A 148 -12.80 -2.51 -10.46
CA ALA A 148 -12.44 -3.44 -11.53
C ALA A 148 -12.89 -4.88 -11.19
N GLU A 149 -12.70 -5.32 -9.95
CA GLU A 149 -13.16 -6.61 -9.45
C GLU A 149 -14.70 -6.73 -9.53
N LEU A 150 -15.42 -5.70 -9.08
CA LEU A 150 -16.88 -5.68 -9.14
C LEU A 150 -17.40 -5.77 -10.58
N GLU A 151 -16.78 -5.06 -11.52
CA GLU A 151 -17.16 -5.15 -12.93
C GLU A 151 -16.86 -6.54 -13.52
N ARG A 152 -15.73 -7.16 -13.16
CA ARG A 152 -15.41 -8.53 -13.58
C ARG A 152 -16.45 -9.52 -13.06
N LEU A 153 -16.77 -9.46 -11.77
CA LEU A 153 -17.76 -10.34 -11.15
C LEU A 153 -19.18 -10.13 -11.71
N ARG A 154 -19.55 -8.89 -12.07
CA ARG A 154 -20.82 -8.61 -12.76
C ARG A 154 -20.87 -9.23 -14.15
N ALA A 155 -19.77 -9.14 -14.91
CA ALA A 155 -19.66 -9.76 -16.21
C ALA A 155 -19.72 -11.29 -16.13
N GLU A 156 -19.00 -11.90 -15.18
CA GLU A 156 -19.05 -13.34 -14.91
C GLU A 156 -20.46 -13.81 -14.53
N LEU A 157 -21.16 -13.05 -13.66
CA LEU A 157 -22.54 -13.33 -13.28
C LEU A 157 -23.50 -13.24 -14.46
N ALA A 158 -23.34 -12.23 -15.33
CA ALA A 158 -24.16 -12.08 -16.53
C ALA A 158 -23.94 -13.25 -17.50
N ALA A 159 -22.68 -13.65 -17.72
CA ALA A 159 -22.33 -14.79 -18.57
C ALA A 159 -22.89 -16.11 -18.03
N ALA A 160 -22.75 -16.37 -16.72
CA ALA A 160 -23.27 -17.56 -16.09
C ALA A 160 -24.81 -17.64 -16.17
N ARG A 161 -25.50 -16.51 -16.02
CA ARG A 161 -26.97 -16.42 -16.19
C ARG A 161 -27.39 -16.73 -17.62
N GLU A 162 -26.70 -16.16 -18.59
CA GLU A 162 -27.00 -16.40 -20.01
C GLU A 162 -26.73 -17.85 -20.41
N GLN A 163 -25.63 -18.45 -19.92
CA GLN A 163 -25.33 -19.87 -20.12
C GLN A 163 -26.42 -20.75 -19.50
N THR A 164 -26.84 -20.47 -18.27
CA THR A 164 -27.91 -21.23 -17.59
C THR A 164 -29.22 -21.12 -18.36
N ARG A 165 -29.55 -19.93 -18.87
CA ARG A 165 -30.74 -19.71 -19.68
C ARG A 165 -30.69 -20.51 -20.98
N THR A 166 -29.60 -20.40 -21.73
CA THR A 166 -29.38 -21.11 -23.00
C THR A 166 -29.48 -22.61 -22.80
N GLU A 167 -28.84 -23.14 -21.76
CA GLU A 167 -28.88 -24.56 -21.43
C GLU A 167 -30.28 -25.02 -21.03
N THR A 168 -31.01 -24.20 -20.27
CA THR A 168 -32.41 -24.50 -19.93
C THR A 168 -33.31 -24.53 -21.16
N GLU A 169 -33.14 -23.60 -22.10
CA GLU A 169 -33.88 -23.57 -23.36
C GLU A 169 -33.55 -24.81 -24.23
N ARG A 170 -32.27 -25.20 -24.30
CA ARG A 170 -31.82 -26.43 -24.98
C ARG A 170 -32.45 -27.68 -24.38
N LEU A 171 -32.36 -27.86 -23.07
CA LEU A 171 -32.91 -29.03 -22.37
C LEU A 171 -34.44 -29.13 -22.51
N ARG A 172 -35.14 -28.01 -22.57
CA ARG A 172 -36.60 -27.99 -22.86
C ARG A 172 -36.90 -28.48 -24.27
N ALA A 173 -36.14 -28.03 -25.28
CA ALA A 173 -36.31 -28.48 -26.66
C ALA A 173 -36.00 -29.98 -26.81
N GLU A 174 -34.95 -30.48 -26.16
CA GLU A 174 -34.61 -31.91 -26.13
C GLU A 174 -35.70 -32.74 -25.45
N LEU A 175 -36.25 -32.28 -24.33
CA LEU A 175 -37.37 -32.95 -23.65
C LEU A 175 -38.63 -33.04 -24.53
N ASP A 176 -38.96 -31.95 -25.24
CA ASP A 176 -40.12 -31.95 -26.14
C ASP A 176 -39.92 -32.87 -27.35
N SER A 177 -38.69 -32.97 -27.90
CA SER A 177 -38.36 -33.94 -28.95
C SER A 177 -38.52 -35.37 -28.45
N ALA A 178 -37.91 -35.68 -27.30
CA ALA A 178 -37.98 -37.01 -26.70
C ALA A 178 -39.42 -37.44 -26.39
N ARG A 179 -40.27 -36.52 -25.94
CA ARG A 179 -41.71 -36.77 -25.73
C ARG A 179 -42.43 -37.13 -27.03
N LYS A 180 -42.22 -36.35 -28.10
CA LYS A 180 -42.83 -36.63 -29.42
C LYS A 180 -42.36 -37.97 -29.99
N GLU A 181 -41.08 -38.29 -29.84
CA GLU A 181 -40.52 -39.59 -30.25
C GLU A 181 -41.12 -40.75 -29.45
N ALA A 182 -41.22 -40.62 -28.12
CA ALA A 182 -41.85 -41.62 -27.26
C ALA A 182 -43.32 -41.86 -27.65
N GLU A 183 -44.10 -40.81 -27.91
CA GLU A 183 -45.47 -40.95 -28.39
C GLU A 183 -45.56 -41.63 -29.76
N ALA A 184 -44.66 -41.28 -30.69
CA ALA A 184 -44.61 -41.89 -32.01
C ALA A 184 -44.26 -43.38 -31.94
N LEU A 185 -43.27 -43.75 -31.13
CA LEU A 185 -42.92 -45.14 -30.86
C LEU A 185 -44.07 -45.90 -30.21
N HIS A 186 -44.76 -45.28 -29.25
CA HIS A 186 -45.91 -45.88 -28.59
C HIS A 186 -47.05 -46.14 -29.58
N ARG A 187 -47.35 -45.19 -30.49
CA ARG A 187 -48.34 -45.39 -31.57
C ARG A 187 -47.93 -46.54 -32.49
N LYS A 188 -46.66 -46.61 -32.90
CA LYS A 188 -46.12 -47.70 -33.73
C LYS A 188 -46.24 -49.07 -33.03
N LEU A 189 -45.92 -49.14 -31.74
CA LEU A 189 -46.05 -50.36 -30.95
C LEU A 189 -47.50 -50.84 -30.87
N ARG A 190 -48.46 -49.95 -30.64
CA ARG A 190 -49.88 -50.31 -30.63
C ARG A 190 -50.35 -50.82 -31.99
N ALA A 191 -49.92 -50.19 -33.09
CA ALA A 191 -50.25 -50.63 -34.44
C ALA A 191 -49.72 -52.05 -34.70
N ALA A 192 -48.42 -52.28 -34.45
CA ALA A 192 -47.79 -53.59 -34.62
C ALA A 192 -48.47 -54.68 -33.76
N HIS A 193 -48.81 -54.38 -32.51
CA HIS A 193 -49.55 -55.30 -31.64
C HIS A 193 -50.96 -55.59 -32.17
N SER A 194 -51.64 -54.60 -32.76
CA SER A 194 -52.97 -54.78 -33.35
C SER A 194 -52.95 -55.61 -34.63
N ASP A 195 -51.86 -55.56 -35.39
CA ASP A 195 -51.67 -56.34 -36.62
C ASP A 195 -51.41 -57.81 -36.26
N VAL A 196 -50.57 -58.08 -35.25
CA VAL A 196 -50.32 -59.44 -34.72
C VAL A 196 -51.59 -60.09 -34.16
N LYS A 197 -52.53 -59.31 -33.61
CA LYS A 197 -53.79 -59.85 -33.08
C LYS A 197 -54.86 -60.12 -34.15
N ARG A 198 -54.70 -59.58 -35.37
CA ARG A 198 -55.66 -59.70 -36.47
C ARG A 198 -55.27 -60.73 -37.54
N GLY A 199 -54.00 -61.12 -37.60
CA GLY A 199 -53.52 -62.28 -38.36
C GLY A 199 -53.53 -63.53 -37.50
#